data_AF-H3CLB8-F1
#
_entry.id   AF-H3CLB8-F1
#
_cell.length_a   1.000
_cell.length_b   1.000
_cell.length_c   1.000
_cell.angle_alpha   90.00
_cell.angle_beta   90.00
_cell.angle_gamma   90.00
#
_symmetry.space_group_name_H-M   'P 1'
#
loop_
_entity.id
_entity.type
_entity.pdbx_description
1 polymer ?
#
loop_
_entity_poly.entity_id
_entity_poly.type
_entity_poly.pdbx_seq_one_letter_code
_entity_poly.pdbx_strand_id
1 'polypeptide(L)'
;KARHKRRLPHRELSRELSKALNPDIQKSDDCLDTENRQPIKVEPEGGKRRAVELGDQRSHLKSKEMNGTPWELRHFYPSQIAPLGFNRSTPTNRPAPPHSPPKCVQMERHVIRPPPISPPPDRLPLKDGKTHAVQREVWMKIFRHLTHQELCVCMRICKTWNRWCCDKRLWTTIDLSRCTSVTPLMLSGIIRRQPLCLDLSWTNISKKQLSWLINRLPGLRVLKLSGCSWAAVSALCSSSCPLLRTLDVQWVEGLKDAQMRDLLSPPTDNRPGQLDNRCKLRNVQDLRLAGLDITDTSLRLISQQMPLLSSLDLSYCNHVNDQSVNLLTAAGTTTRDSLTDINLSVCNRVTDHSLNFFKRCGSICQIDLRFCKQVTKTACERFIAEMSVSVPFRLQEDKLLQKAS
;
A
#
# COMPACT_ATOMS: atom_id res chain seq x y z
N LYS A 1 -19.96 18.87 40.11
CA LYS A 1 -18.79 17.96 40.00
C LYS A 1 -18.49 17.70 38.52
N ALA A 2 -17.40 18.25 37.97
CA ALA A 2 -17.09 18.10 36.54
C ALA A 2 -16.43 16.74 36.23
N ARG A 3 -17.01 15.95 35.32
CA ARG A 3 -16.39 14.71 34.82
C ARG A 3 -15.30 15.05 33.79
N HIS A 4 -14.03 15.08 34.23
CA HIS A 4 -12.89 15.05 33.32
C HIS A 4 -12.93 13.79 32.45
N LYS A 5 -13.24 13.95 31.15
CA LYS A 5 -13.05 12.88 30.16
C LYS A 5 -11.54 12.66 29.97
N ARG A 6 -10.98 11.62 30.62
CA ARG A 6 -9.63 11.12 30.29
C ARG A 6 -9.53 10.93 28.78
N ARG A 7 -8.51 11.53 28.16
CA ARG A 7 -8.27 11.36 26.72
C ARG A 7 -7.66 9.98 26.49
N LEU A 8 -8.06 9.31 25.42
CA LEU A 8 -7.48 8.03 25.01
C LEU A 8 -6.05 8.27 24.48
N PRO A 9 -5.03 7.46 24.83
CA PRO A 9 -3.62 7.73 24.51
C PRO A 9 -3.35 8.00 23.02
N HIS A 10 -3.98 7.24 22.12
CA HIS A 10 -3.83 7.37 20.66
C HIS A 10 -4.19 8.78 20.13
N ARG A 11 -5.15 9.47 20.77
CA ARG A 11 -5.52 10.86 20.43
C ARG A 11 -4.46 11.89 20.85
N GLU A 12 -3.56 11.54 21.76
CA GLU A 12 -2.46 12.42 22.18
C GLU A 12 -1.18 12.08 21.42
N LEU A 13 -0.92 10.81 21.12
CA LEU A 13 0.16 10.39 20.21
C LEU A 13 0.03 11.05 18.82
N SER A 14 -1.16 11.06 18.22
CA SER A 14 -1.44 11.78 16.95
C SER A 14 -1.08 13.28 17.02
N ARG A 15 -1.34 13.92 18.16
CA ARG A 15 -1.08 15.34 18.39
C ARG A 15 0.40 15.63 18.62
N GLU A 16 1.10 14.82 19.42
CA GLU A 16 2.54 15.01 19.64
C GLU A 16 3.37 14.60 18.42
N LEU A 17 2.94 13.60 17.62
CA LEU A 17 3.52 13.34 16.29
C LEU A 17 3.40 14.57 15.38
N SER A 18 2.22 15.22 15.35
CA SER A 18 2.03 16.45 14.57
C SER A 18 2.92 17.60 15.08
N LYS A 19 2.95 17.85 16.40
CA LYS A 19 3.75 18.94 17.00
C LYS A 19 5.26 18.74 16.89
N ALA A 20 5.75 17.51 17.07
CA ALA A 20 7.18 17.21 17.03
C ALA A 20 7.80 17.40 15.64
N LEU A 21 6.98 17.50 14.59
CA LEU A 21 7.42 17.70 13.20
C LEU A 21 7.38 19.16 12.74
N ASN A 22 6.65 20.04 13.45
CA ASN A 22 6.57 21.47 13.13
C ASN A 22 7.91 22.22 13.11
N PRO A 23 8.90 22.01 14.03
CA PRO A 23 10.08 22.88 14.08
C PRO A 23 11.12 22.60 12.97
N ASP A 24 11.07 21.41 12.34
CA ASP A 24 12.06 20.99 11.34
C ASP A 24 11.55 21.09 9.90
N ILE A 25 10.24 20.96 9.64
CA ILE A 25 9.70 21.00 8.27
C ILE A 25 9.69 22.43 7.72
N GLN A 26 9.27 23.42 8.52
CA GLN A 26 9.38 24.84 8.16
C GLN A 26 10.80 25.17 7.65
N LYS A 27 11.83 24.68 8.35
CA LYS A 27 13.24 24.96 8.06
C LYS A 27 13.91 24.02 7.05
N SER A 28 13.30 22.89 6.69
CA SER A 28 13.75 22.12 5.52
C SER A 28 13.29 22.76 4.23
N ASP A 29 12.10 23.36 4.25
CA ASP A 29 11.44 23.88 3.06
C ASP A 29 12.02 25.28 2.73
N ASP A 30 12.16 26.16 3.75
CA ASP A 30 12.89 27.44 3.64
C ASP A 30 14.32 27.29 3.06
N CYS A 31 14.98 26.15 3.36
CA CYS A 31 16.35 25.87 2.91
C CYS A 31 16.42 25.42 1.44
N LEU A 32 15.35 24.85 0.89
CA LEU A 32 15.28 24.39 -0.50
C LEU A 32 14.86 25.53 -1.46
N ASP A 33 14.07 26.49 -0.96
CA ASP A 33 13.70 27.70 -1.73
C ASP A 33 14.85 28.73 -1.78
N THR A 34 15.80 28.71 -0.84
CA THR A 34 16.92 29.65 -0.81
C THR A 34 18.12 29.26 -1.68
N GLU A 35 18.39 27.95 -1.93
CA GLU A 35 19.45 27.55 -2.87
C GLU A 35 19.11 27.83 -4.35
N ASN A 36 17.83 27.99 -4.70
CA ASN A 36 17.38 28.30 -6.06
C ASN A 36 17.53 29.79 -6.47
N ARG A 37 18.25 30.62 -5.70
CA ARG A 37 18.47 32.05 -5.99
C ARG A 37 19.92 32.52 -5.78
N GLN A 38 20.86 31.93 -6.52
CA GLN A 38 22.16 32.59 -6.77
C GLN A 38 22.09 33.43 -8.05
N PRO A 39 22.51 34.71 -8.05
CA PRO A 39 22.56 35.52 -9.25
C PRO A 39 23.70 35.08 -10.17
N ILE A 40 23.46 35.13 -11.49
CA ILE A 40 24.43 34.75 -12.52
C ILE A 40 25.64 35.69 -12.50
N LYS A 41 26.85 35.15 -12.34
CA LYS A 41 28.09 35.89 -12.56
C LYS A 41 28.30 36.12 -14.07
N VAL A 42 28.50 37.38 -14.44
CA VAL A 42 29.01 37.79 -15.75
C VAL A 42 30.49 38.12 -15.60
N GLU A 43 31.33 37.56 -16.47
CA GLU A 43 32.78 37.82 -16.63
C GLU A 43 33.13 37.57 -18.12
N PRO A 44 34.24 38.12 -18.66
CA PRO A 44 34.18 38.82 -19.95
C PRO A 44 34.76 38.09 -21.20
N GLU A 45 34.60 38.73 -22.37
CA GLU A 45 35.16 38.30 -23.65
C GLU A 45 36.70 38.35 -23.73
N GLY A 46 37.32 37.46 -24.52
CA GLY A 46 38.69 37.67 -24.99
C GLY A 46 39.37 36.51 -25.75
N GLY A 47 39.78 36.75 -27.01
CA GLY A 47 41.07 36.25 -27.50
C GLY A 47 41.17 34.99 -28.40
N LYS A 48 40.95 35.19 -29.70
CA LYS A 48 41.62 34.54 -30.88
C LYS A 48 42.57 33.32 -30.67
N ARG A 49 42.33 32.22 -31.41
CA ARG A 49 43.30 31.37 -32.15
C ARG A 49 42.53 30.56 -33.22
N ARG A 50 42.83 30.70 -34.52
CA ARG A 50 43.81 29.98 -35.36
C ARG A 50 43.53 28.48 -35.53
N ALA A 51 43.45 28.04 -36.79
CA ALA A 51 43.19 26.66 -37.23
C ALA A 51 44.43 26.00 -37.87
N VAL A 52 44.42 24.66 -37.95
CA VAL A 52 45.26 23.83 -38.82
C VAL A 52 44.43 22.59 -39.26
N GLU A 53 44.60 22.14 -40.50
CA GLU A 53 43.98 20.94 -41.10
C GLU A 53 44.73 19.65 -40.64
N LEU A 54 44.51 18.40 -41.05
CA LEU A 54 43.77 17.69 -42.13
C LEU A 54 43.15 16.39 -41.52
N GLY A 55 42.28 15.60 -42.17
CA GLY A 55 41.60 15.71 -43.47
C GLY A 55 41.08 14.34 -43.98
N ASP A 56 40.14 14.36 -44.92
CA ASP A 56 39.60 13.24 -45.73
C ASP A 56 38.79 12.12 -45.00
N GLN A 57 37.83 11.39 -45.61
CA GLN A 57 37.43 11.33 -47.03
C GLN A 57 35.92 10.98 -47.23
N ARG A 58 35.37 11.37 -48.39
CA ARG A 58 34.11 10.95 -49.07
C ARG A 58 32.78 11.60 -48.64
N SER A 59 31.97 11.92 -49.65
CA SER A 59 30.69 12.62 -49.53
C SER A 59 29.74 12.30 -50.71
N HIS A 60 28.43 12.51 -50.46
CA HIS A 60 27.31 12.63 -51.43
C HIS A 60 26.91 11.42 -52.31
N LEU A 61 25.61 11.08 -52.22
CA LEU A 61 24.69 11.19 -53.36
C LEU A 61 23.24 11.41 -52.88
N LYS A 62 22.29 11.66 -53.79
CA LYS A 62 21.00 12.32 -53.52
C LYS A 62 19.78 11.38 -53.41
N SER A 63 18.68 11.94 -52.91
CA SER A 63 17.31 11.41 -52.88
C SER A 63 16.78 10.92 -54.23
N LYS A 64 15.73 10.09 -54.20
CA LYS A 64 14.96 9.67 -55.38
C LYS A 64 13.46 9.61 -55.06
N GLU A 65 12.63 10.13 -55.95
CA GLU A 65 11.15 10.09 -55.88
C GLU A 65 10.57 9.02 -56.83
N MET A 66 9.26 8.75 -56.69
CA MET A 66 8.22 8.92 -57.74
C MET A 66 7.14 7.81 -57.78
N ASN A 67 5.89 8.22 -57.51
CA ASN A 67 4.55 7.75 -57.93
C ASN A 67 4.22 6.26 -58.21
N GLY A 68 3.01 5.84 -57.75
CA GLY A 68 2.35 4.59 -58.15
C GLY A 68 0.89 4.45 -57.65
N THR A 69 -0.06 4.57 -58.58
CA THR A 69 -1.54 4.45 -58.50
C THR A 69 -2.20 3.44 -57.52
N PRO A 70 -3.37 3.77 -56.94
CA PRO A 70 -4.46 2.83 -56.64
C PRO A 70 -5.53 2.79 -57.75
N TRP A 71 -6.38 1.75 -57.74
CA TRP A 71 -7.31 1.36 -58.82
C TRP A 71 -8.80 1.68 -58.53
N GLU A 72 -9.65 1.51 -59.54
CA GLU A 72 -11.03 2.03 -59.63
C GLU A 72 -12.11 1.20 -58.91
N LEU A 73 -13.28 1.83 -58.69
CA LEU A 73 -14.60 1.17 -58.80
C LEU A 73 -15.73 2.18 -59.19
N ARG A 74 -16.23 2.06 -60.43
CA ARG A 74 -17.61 2.22 -60.98
C ARG A 74 -18.73 2.82 -60.08
N HIS A 75 -19.79 3.54 -60.51
CA HIS A 75 -20.43 4.03 -61.77
C HIS A 75 -21.78 4.73 -61.34
N PHE A 76 -22.59 5.53 -62.08
CA PHE A 76 -22.55 6.35 -63.32
C PHE A 76 -23.80 7.29 -63.38
N TYR A 77 -23.65 8.61 -63.64
CA TYR A 77 -24.61 9.59 -64.27
C TYR A 77 -26.11 9.73 -63.82
N PRO A 78 -26.89 10.79 -64.22
CA PRO A 78 -26.54 12.02 -64.96
C PRO A 78 -27.00 13.39 -64.34
N SER A 79 -26.29 14.45 -64.74
CA SER A 79 -26.73 15.82 -65.13
C SER A 79 -27.96 16.53 -64.53
N GLN A 80 -27.80 17.81 -64.15
CA GLN A 80 -28.60 18.93 -64.71
C GLN A 80 -28.03 20.35 -64.42
N ILE A 81 -27.90 21.15 -65.50
CA ILE A 81 -28.13 22.61 -65.64
C ILE A 81 -27.47 23.62 -64.65
N ALA A 82 -26.73 24.57 -65.23
CA ALA A 82 -26.56 25.94 -64.70
C ALA A 82 -27.34 26.93 -65.61
N PRO A 83 -27.81 28.09 -65.10
CA PRO A 83 -26.99 29.29 -65.34
C PRO A 83 -27.03 30.39 -64.25
N LEU A 84 -25.96 31.21 -64.26
CA LEU A 84 -25.83 32.65 -63.96
C LEU A 84 -26.99 33.42 -63.26
N GLY A 85 -26.70 34.13 -62.16
CA GLY A 85 -27.68 35.01 -61.48
C GLY A 85 -27.14 35.94 -60.36
N PHE A 86 -26.38 36.97 -60.74
CA PHE A 86 -26.03 38.21 -60.00
C PHE A 86 -26.17 38.35 -58.46
N ASN A 87 -25.02 38.63 -57.81
CA ASN A 87 -24.78 39.63 -56.76
C ASN A 87 -25.74 39.80 -55.55
N ARG A 88 -25.24 39.49 -54.34
CA ARG A 88 -25.26 40.45 -53.20
C ARG A 88 -24.30 40.07 -52.05
N SER A 89 -23.60 41.09 -51.53
CA SER A 89 -23.01 41.24 -50.18
C SER A 89 -22.28 40.07 -49.50
N THR A 90 -20.99 40.25 -49.21
CA THR A 90 -20.33 39.66 -48.03
C THR A 90 -20.96 40.22 -46.74
N PRO A 91 -20.95 39.48 -45.61
CA PRO A 91 -19.91 39.78 -44.61
C PRO A 91 -19.41 38.59 -43.73
N THR A 92 -18.27 38.83 -43.07
CA THR A 92 -17.81 38.28 -41.77
C THR A 92 -17.64 36.76 -41.53
N ASN A 93 -16.36 36.37 -41.45
CA ASN A 93 -15.73 35.44 -40.49
C ASN A 93 -16.63 34.42 -39.75
N ARG A 94 -16.50 33.14 -40.13
CA ARG A 94 -16.84 32.00 -39.28
C ARG A 94 -15.59 31.60 -38.46
N PRO A 95 -15.66 31.46 -37.12
CA PRO A 95 -14.52 31.00 -36.32
C PRO A 95 -14.10 29.58 -36.69
N ALA A 96 -12.80 29.30 -36.65
CA ALA A 96 -12.27 27.93 -36.74
C ALA A 96 -12.65 27.12 -35.48
N PRO A 97 -12.83 25.80 -35.58
CA PRO A 97 -13.04 24.96 -34.41
C PRO A 97 -11.80 25.03 -33.48
N PRO A 98 -11.98 25.06 -32.15
CA PRO A 98 -10.86 25.17 -31.22
C PRO A 98 -9.94 23.95 -31.33
N HIS A 99 -8.64 24.19 -31.41
CA HIS A 99 -7.63 23.13 -31.42
C HIS A 99 -7.76 22.25 -30.18
N SER A 100 -7.61 20.94 -30.35
CA SER A 100 -7.50 20.01 -29.22
C SER A 100 -6.29 20.37 -28.35
N PRO A 101 -6.41 20.31 -27.00
CA PRO A 101 -5.33 20.69 -26.11
C PRO A 101 -4.09 19.82 -26.36
N PRO A 102 -2.86 20.38 -26.26
CA PRO A 102 -1.65 19.63 -26.53
C PRO A 102 -1.53 18.42 -25.62
N LYS A 103 -1.04 17.29 -26.16
CA LYS A 103 -0.84 16.05 -25.41
C LYS A 103 -0.01 16.36 -24.15
N CYS A 104 -0.57 16.08 -22.97
CA CYS A 104 0.09 16.34 -21.70
C CYS A 104 1.45 15.64 -21.67
N VAL A 105 2.52 16.40 -21.46
CA VAL A 105 3.89 15.86 -21.40
C VAL A 105 3.96 14.87 -20.25
N GLN A 106 4.17 13.59 -20.59
CA GLN A 106 4.16 12.50 -19.63
C GLN A 106 5.47 12.53 -18.82
N MET A 107 5.48 13.29 -17.73
CA MET A 107 6.65 13.40 -16.84
C MET A 107 7.11 12.01 -16.40
N GLU A 108 8.29 11.60 -16.84
CA GLU A 108 8.93 10.38 -16.38
C GLU A 108 9.15 10.48 -14.87
N ARG A 109 8.47 9.61 -14.11
CA ARG A 109 8.49 9.60 -12.65
C ARG A 109 9.78 8.99 -12.11
N HIS A 110 10.89 9.66 -12.40
CA HIS A 110 12.18 9.45 -11.76
C HIS A 110 11.98 9.44 -10.24
N VAL A 111 12.34 8.33 -9.61
CA VAL A 111 12.17 8.17 -8.17
C VAL A 111 13.24 9.00 -7.48
N ILE A 112 12.92 10.26 -7.19
CA ILE A 112 13.74 11.14 -6.35
C ILE A 112 13.83 10.48 -4.98
N ARG A 113 14.93 9.76 -4.77
CA ARG A 113 15.36 9.30 -3.45
C ARG A 113 15.79 10.54 -2.69
N PRO A 114 15.28 10.81 -1.47
CA PRO A 114 15.81 11.90 -0.67
C PRO A 114 17.31 11.66 -0.45
N PRO A 115 18.15 12.71 -0.42
CA PRO A 115 19.59 12.56 -0.21
C PRO A 115 19.84 11.78 1.09
N PRO A 116 20.91 10.96 1.14
CA PRO A 116 21.21 10.17 2.32
C PRO A 116 21.41 11.10 3.51
N ILE A 117 20.45 11.07 4.44
CA ILE A 117 20.56 11.77 5.72
C ILE A 117 21.89 11.32 6.34
N SER A 118 22.79 12.28 6.60
CA SER A 118 24.12 11.97 7.14
C SER A 118 24.00 11.10 8.40
N PRO A 119 25.00 10.24 8.70
CA PRO A 119 24.95 9.43 9.92
C PRO A 119 24.70 10.35 11.13
N PRO A 120 23.69 10.08 11.97
CA PRO A 120 23.47 10.87 13.16
C PRO A 120 24.65 10.65 14.12
N PRO A 121 25.17 11.72 14.76
CA PRO A 121 26.47 11.66 15.43
C PRO A 121 26.45 10.66 16.60
N ASP A 122 27.58 10.01 16.86
CA ASP A 122 27.68 8.96 17.91
C ASP A 122 27.82 9.52 19.33
N ARG A 123 27.91 10.85 19.47
CA ARG A 123 27.85 11.58 20.74
C ARG A 123 27.02 12.85 20.56
N LEU A 124 26.48 13.37 21.66
CA LEU A 124 25.77 14.65 21.66
C LEU A 124 26.80 15.79 21.65
N PRO A 125 26.87 16.66 20.61
CA PRO A 125 27.69 17.86 20.64
C PRO A 125 27.16 18.86 21.67
N LEU A 126 28.08 19.54 22.35
CA LEU A 126 27.82 20.54 23.38
C LEU A 126 28.13 21.96 22.86
N LYS A 127 27.68 22.99 23.59
CA LYS A 127 27.85 24.40 23.19
C LYS A 127 29.30 24.87 23.20
N ASP A 128 30.18 24.21 23.95
CA ASP A 128 31.60 24.50 24.07
C ASP A 128 32.47 23.74 23.05
N GLY A 129 31.85 23.18 21.99
CA GLY A 129 32.52 22.40 20.95
C GLY A 129 32.89 20.97 21.37
N LYS A 130 32.76 20.61 22.65
CA LYS A 130 33.03 19.25 23.14
C LYS A 130 31.86 18.32 22.83
N THR A 131 32.01 17.04 23.15
CA THR A 131 30.95 16.04 23.05
C THR A 131 30.64 15.39 24.39
N HIS A 132 29.39 15.00 24.58
CA HIS A 132 28.89 14.39 25.80
C HIS A 132 29.54 13.02 26.08
N ALA A 133 29.82 12.74 27.36
CA ALA A 133 30.50 11.52 27.80
C ALA A 133 29.73 10.23 27.46
N VAL A 134 28.39 10.29 27.51
CA VAL A 134 27.51 9.17 27.13
C VAL A 134 27.34 9.10 25.60
N GLN A 135 27.73 7.96 25.01
CA GLN A 135 27.58 7.63 23.59
C GLN A 135 26.13 7.38 23.17
N ARG A 136 25.85 7.53 21.86
CA ARG A 136 24.55 7.28 21.21
C ARG A 136 23.94 5.94 21.61
N GLU A 137 24.67 4.83 21.52
CA GLU A 137 24.07 3.51 21.78
C GLU A 137 23.67 3.30 23.26
N VAL A 138 24.22 4.07 24.21
CA VAL A 138 23.72 4.12 25.59
C VAL A 138 22.43 4.95 25.66
N TRP A 139 22.33 6.07 24.93
CA TRP A 139 21.05 6.76 24.75
C TRP A 139 20.00 5.87 24.06
N MET A 140 20.38 5.02 23.11
CA MET A 140 19.49 3.99 22.52
C MET A 140 19.12 2.85 23.50
N LYS A 141 19.88 2.67 24.59
CA LYS A 141 19.46 1.83 25.73
C LYS A 141 18.46 2.54 26.63
N ILE A 142 18.47 3.86 26.73
CA ILE A 142 17.48 4.65 27.49
C ILE A 142 16.18 4.79 26.68
N PHE A 143 16.27 5.27 25.43
CA PHE A 143 15.13 5.57 24.57
C PHE A 143 14.21 4.38 24.27
N ARG A 144 14.69 3.13 24.34
CA ARG A 144 13.84 1.93 24.17
C ARG A 144 12.81 1.73 25.28
N HIS A 145 13.01 2.36 26.45
CA HIS A 145 12.08 2.28 27.59
C HIS A 145 11.06 3.43 27.59
N LEU A 146 11.20 4.39 26.68
CA LEU A 146 10.27 5.51 26.52
C LEU A 146 9.13 5.13 25.57
N THR A 147 7.93 5.61 25.85
CA THR A 147 6.80 5.51 24.92
C THR A 147 7.04 6.39 23.68
N HIS A 148 6.35 6.08 22.57
CA HIS A 148 6.35 6.93 21.38
C HIS A 148 5.96 8.40 21.66
N GLN A 149 5.15 8.65 22.69
CA GLN A 149 4.76 10.00 23.10
C GLN A 149 5.93 10.74 23.77
N GLU A 150 6.65 10.08 24.69
CA GLU A 150 7.84 10.62 25.33
C GLU A 150 8.99 10.81 24.32
N LEU A 151 9.15 9.90 23.36
CA LEU A 151 10.10 10.07 22.25
C LEU A 151 9.79 11.32 21.41
N CYS A 152 8.51 11.62 21.14
CA CYS A 152 8.12 12.88 20.49
C CYS A 152 8.42 14.13 21.35
N VAL A 153 8.46 14.01 22.69
CA VAL A 153 8.94 15.10 23.57
C VAL A 153 10.46 15.20 23.50
N CYS A 154 11.20 14.07 23.56
CA CYS A 154 12.66 14.03 23.44
C CYS A 154 13.17 14.62 22.11
N MET A 155 12.42 14.43 21.00
CA MET A 155 12.72 15.04 19.70
C MET A 155 12.77 16.57 19.72
N ARG A 156 12.12 17.21 20.70
CA ARG A 156 12.03 18.67 20.82
C ARG A 156 13.16 19.28 21.67
N ILE A 157 14.02 18.47 22.27
CA ILE A 157 15.10 18.93 23.18
C ILE A 157 16.32 19.43 22.39
N CYS A 158 16.78 18.69 21.38
CA CYS A 158 17.86 19.16 20.49
C CYS A 158 17.88 18.41 19.14
N LYS A 159 18.56 18.98 18.14
CA LYS A 159 18.71 18.37 16.79
C LYS A 159 19.28 16.95 16.81
N THR A 160 20.15 16.63 17.77
CA THR A 160 20.75 15.28 17.89
C THR A 160 19.76 14.27 18.47
N TRP A 161 19.03 14.64 19.53
CA TRP A 161 17.97 13.80 20.10
C TRP A 161 16.82 13.62 19.11
N ASN A 162 16.48 14.62 18.31
CA ASN A 162 15.54 14.50 17.20
C ASN A 162 15.92 13.34 16.26
N ARG A 163 17.16 13.34 15.77
CA ARG A 163 17.68 12.30 14.86
C ARG A 163 17.79 10.93 15.54
N TRP A 164 18.27 10.85 16.78
CA TRP A 164 18.38 9.59 17.53
C TRP A 164 17.00 9.00 17.88
N CYS A 165 16.07 9.82 18.34
CA CYS A 165 14.71 9.39 18.66
C CYS A 165 13.93 9.00 17.40
N CYS A 166 14.32 9.44 16.20
CA CYS A 166 13.74 9.00 14.93
C CYS A 166 14.33 7.68 14.38
N ASP A 167 15.31 7.06 15.05
CA ASP A 167 15.90 5.78 14.64
C ASP A 167 14.82 4.69 14.56
N LYS A 168 14.72 4.01 13.41
CA LYS A 168 13.70 2.98 13.12
C LYS A 168 13.61 1.87 14.17
N ARG A 169 14.69 1.62 14.93
CA ARG A 169 14.71 0.65 16.05
C ARG A 169 13.72 1.01 17.17
N LEU A 170 13.34 2.28 17.30
CA LEU A 170 12.40 2.80 18.29
C LEU A 170 10.95 2.91 17.77
N TRP A 171 10.70 2.60 16.49
CA TRP A 171 9.39 2.80 15.82
C TRP A 171 9.00 1.58 14.97
N THR A 172 9.32 0.37 15.43
CA THR A 172 9.00 -0.89 14.74
C THR A 172 7.50 -1.04 14.48
N THR A 173 6.67 -0.50 15.38
CA THR A 173 5.21 -0.42 15.26
C THR A 173 4.76 1.03 15.40
N ILE A 174 3.87 1.50 14.53
CA ILE A 174 3.16 2.78 14.68
C ILE A 174 1.66 2.51 14.72
N ASP A 175 1.00 2.98 15.78
CA ASP A 175 -0.45 2.91 15.97
C ASP A 175 -1.06 4.30 15.84
N LEU A 176 -1.94 4.46 14.85
CA LEU A 176 -2.77 5.64 14.62
C LEU A 176 -4.25 5.27 14.59
N SER A 177 -4.64 4.16 15.22
CA SER A 177 -6.01 3.68 15.22
C SER A 177 -6.97 4.72 15.81
N ARG A 178 -8.16 4.84 15.20
CA ARG A 178 -9.20 5.83 15.56
C ARG A 178 -8.74 7.30 15.48
N CYS A 179 -7.66 7.59 14.76
CA CYS A 179 -7.18 8.95 14.50
C CYS A 179 -8.11 9.68 13.51
N THR A 180 -8.74 10.77 13.96
CA THR A 180 -9.79 11.49 13.22
C THR A 180 -9.29 12.33 12.04
N SER A 181 -7.98 12.56 11.93
CA SER A 181 -7.35 13.21 10.79
C SER A 181 -5.91 12.73 10.68
N VAL A 182 -5.46 12.41 9.46
CA VAL A 182 -4.09 11.97 9.18
C VAL A 182 -3.42 13.05 8.34
N THR A 183 -2.63 13.91 8.98
CA THR A 183 -2.06 15.10 8.33
C THR A 183 -0.87 14.76 7.43
N PRO A 184 -0.56 15.58 6.39
CA PRO A 184 0.66 15.38 5.58
C PRO A 184 1.94 15.33 6.43
N LEU A 185 2.00 16.13 7.51
CA LEU A 185 3.10 16.10 8.47
C LEU A 185 3.22 14.73 9.14
N MET A 186 2.13 14.17 9.69
CA MET A 186 2.12 12.82 10.26
C MET A 186 2.61 11.77 9.26
N LEU A 187 2.16 11.83 8.01
CA LEU A 187 2.58 10.91 6.95
C LEU A 187 4.10 10.99 6.69
N SER A 188 4.65 12.21 6.58
CA SER A 188 6.11 12.44 6.51
C SER A 188 6.84 11.88 7.73
N GLY A 189 6.23 12.00 8.92
CA GLY A 189 6.74 11.45 10.17
C GLY A 189 6.84 9.93 10.17
N ILE A 190 5.83 9.23 9.65
CA ILE A 190 5.82 7.76 9.49
C ILE A 190 6.94 7.34 8.52
N ILE A 191 7.06 8.03 7.38
CA ILE A 191 8.07 7.72 6.36
C ILE A 191 9.49 7.93 6.88
N ARG A 192 9.75 8.98 7.68
CA ARG A 192 11.06 9.17 8.34
C ARG A 192 11.40 8.06 9.35
N ARG A 193 10.39 7.39 9.94
CA ARG A 193 10.54 6.35 10.98
C ARG A 193 10.66 4.92 10.44
N GLN A 194 10.16 4.65 9.22
CA GLN A 194 10.23 3.32 8.56
C GLN A 194 9.72 2.14 9.42
N PRO A 195 8.47 2.15 9.91
CA PRO A 195 7.90 1.06 10.70
C PRO A 195 7.79 -0.26 9.92
N LEU A 196 7.82 -1.37 10.67
CA LEU A 196 7.53 -2.73 10.18
C LEU A 196 6.03 -3.05 10.32
N CYS A 197 5.36 -2.46 11.31
CA CYS A 197 3.93 -2.57 11.56
C CYS A 197 3.26 -1.19 11.57
N LEU A 198 2.17 -1.02 10.84
CA LEU A 198 1.40 0.22 10.78
C LEU A 198 -0.10 -0.07 10.97
N ASP A 199 -0.67 0.47 12.05
CA ASP A 199 -2.10 0.40 12.36
C ASP A 199 -2.77 1.74 12.00
N LEU A 200 -3.69 1.69 11.03
CA LEU A 200 -4.49 2.82 10.55
C LEU A 200 -5.99 2.52 10.71
N SER A 201 -6.36 1.53 11.53
CA SER A 201 -7.74 1.05 11.65
C SER A 201 -8.65 2.16 12.21
N TRP A 202 -9.86 2.28 11.66
CA TRP A 202 -10.85 3.31 12.00
C TRP A 202 -10.36 4.74 11.75
N THR A 203 -9.51 4.94 10.75
CA THR A 203 -9.10 6.27 10.26
C THR A 203 -9.74 6.59 8.90
N ASN A 204 -10.06 7.86 8.66
CA ASN A 204 -10.51 8.31 7.34
C ASN A 204 -9.31 8.61 6.41
N ILE A 205 -8.46 7.60 6.19
CA ILE A 205 -7.31 7.72 5.27
C ILE A 205 -7.76 7.54 3.82
N SER A 206 -7.37 8.44 2.92
CA SER A 206 -7.70 8.33 1.49
C SER A 206 -6.72 7.45 0.71
N LYS A 207 -7.16 6.96 -0.46
CA LYS A 207 -6.32 6.21 -1.43
C LYS A 207 -4.97 6.90 -1.72
N LYS A 208 -4.99 8.23 -1.86
CA LYS A 208 -3.79 9.05 -2.14
C LYS A 208 -2.80 8.99 -0.98
N GLN A 209 -3.29 9.13 0.26
CA GLN A 209 -2.45 9.09 1.46
C GLN A 209 -1.89 7.69 1.72
N LEU A 210 -2.70 6.64 1.60
CA LEU A 210 -2.22 5.26 1.77
C LEU A 210 -1.21 4.88 0.67
N SER A 211 -1.48 5.24 -0.59
CA SER A 211 -0.52 5.05 -1.69
C SER A 211 0.81 5.77 -1.42
N TRP A 212 0.77 7.01 -0.91
CA TRP A 212 1.98 7.76 -0.59
C TRP A 212 2.82 7.14 0.53
N LEU A 213 2.17 6.46 1.49
CA LEU A 213 2.83 5.66 2.53
C LEU A 213 3.45 4.38 1.97
N ILE A 214 2.65 3.50 1.35
CA ILE A 214 3.11 2.17 0.92
C ILE A 214 4.25 2.26 -0.10
N ASN A 215 4.20 3.24 -1.01
CA ASN A 215 5.26 3.52 -1.99
C ASN A 215 6.59 3.99 -1.34
N ARG A 216 6.58 4.31 -0.04
CA ARG A 216 7.72 4.89 0.70
C ARG A 216 8.06 4.09 1.98
N LEU A 217 7.42 2.92 2.19
CA LEU A 217 7.63 2.01 3.32
C LEU A 217 8.00 0.59 2.84
N PRO A 218 9.12 0.40 2.13
CA PRO A 218 9.51 -0.91 1.57
C PRO A 218 9.78 -1.99 2.63
N GLY A 219 9.99 -1.60 3.89
CA GLY A 219 10.16 -2.52 5.02
C GLY A 219 8.86 -3.02 5.66
N LEU A 220 7.69 -2.47 5.28
CA LEU A 220 6.41 -2.75 5.94
C LEU A 220 6.01 -4.23 5.78
N ARG A 221 5.62 -4.88 6.88
CA ARG A 221 5.21 -6.29 6.94
C ARG A 221 3.80 -6.47 7.49
N VAL A 222 3.38 -5.64 8.44
CA VAL A 222 2.04 -5.68 9.03
C VAL A 222 1.33 -4.37 8.70
N LEU A 223 0.18 -4.47 8.04
CA LEU A 223 -0.67 -3.32 7.74
C LEU A 223 -2.10 -3.61 8.18
N LYS A 224 -2.67 -2.72 8.99
CA LYS A 224 -4.06 -2.82 9.42
C LYS A 224 -4.86 -1.60 8.97
N LEU A 225 -6.03 -1.88 8.42
CA LEU A 225 -6.96 -0.95 7.78
C LEU A 225 -8.41 -1.26 8.21
N SER A 226 -8.59 -1.89 9.37
CA SER A 226 -9.89 -2.35 9.85
C SER A 226 -10.86 -1.16 9.98
N GLY A 227 -12.07 -1.25 9.43
CA GLY A 227 -13.03 -0.13 9.46
C GLY A 227 -12.64 1.09 8.63
N CYS A 228 -11.68 0.97 7.69
CA CYS A 228 -11.48 1.93 6.61
C CYS A 228 -12.41 1.62 5.42
N SER A 229 -12.42 2.44 4.37
CA SER A 229 -13.19 2.16 3.14
C SER A 229 -12.36 1.42 2.08
N TRP A 230 -13.01 0.64 1.22
CA TRP A 230 -12.38 0.01 0.05
C TRP A 230 -11.65 1.03 -0.84
N ALA A 231 -12.18 2.25 -0.96
CA ALA A 231 -11.53 3.33 -1.70
C ALA A 231 -10.09 3.54 -1.23
N ALA A 232 -9.82 3.46 0.09
CA ALA A 232 -8.48 3.47 0.65
C ALA A 232 -7.70 2.18 0.34
N VAL A 233 -8.26 1.01 0.71
CA VAL A 233 -7.62 -0.31 0.58
C VAL A 233 -7.19 -0.62 -0.86
N SER A 234 -7.92 -0.15 -1.86
CA SER A 234 -7.60 -0.27 -3.29
C SER A 234 -6.30 0.45 -3.73
N ALA A 235 -5.57 1.12 -2.82
CA ALA A 235 -4.18 1.49 -3.03
C ALA A 235 -3.24 0.27 -3.09
N LEU A 236 -3.57 -0.83 -2.41
CA LEU A 236 -2.76 -2.06 -2.34
C LEU A 236 -2.71 -2.83 -3.67
N CYS A 237 -3.64 -2.57 -4.60
CA CYS A 237 -3.59 -3.07 -5.99
C CYS A 237 -2.41 -2.48 -6.79
N SER A 238 -1.73 -1.45 -6.28
CA SER A 238 -0.56 -0.86 -6.96
C SER A 238 0.63 -1.82 -6.98
N SER A 239 1.39 -1.77 -8.07
CA SER A 239 2.66 -2.50 -8.23
C SER A 239 3.74 -2.10 -7.22
N SER A 240 3.54 -1.00 -6.48
CA SER A 240 4.42 -0.51 -5.42
C SER A 240 3.98 -0.91 -4.00
N CYS A 241 2.97 -1.78 -3.86
CA CYS A 241 2.58 -2.37 -2.59
C CYS A 241 3.74 -3.21 -1.99
N PRO A 242 4.12 -3.01 -0.72
CA PRO A 242 5.19 -3.77 -0.07
C PRO A 242 4.79 -5.23 0.15
N LEU A 243 5.79 -6.11 0.28
CA LEU A 243 5.58 -7.53 0.54
C LEU A 243 5.17 -7.74 2.01
N LEU A 244 3.87 -7.57 2.27
CA LEU A 244 3.22 -7.81 3.56
C LEU A 244 3.27 -9.29 3.96
N ARG A 245 3.23 -9.51 5.27
CA ARG A 245 3.01 -10.81 5.95
C ARG A 245 1.70 -10.84 6.72
N THR A 246 1.20 -9.68 7.17
CA THR A 246 -0.09 -9.57 7.84
C THR A 246 -0.89 -8.44 7.20
N LEU A 247 -2.13 -8.74 6.82
CA LEU A 247 -3.09 -7.75 6.32
C LEU A 247 -4.40 -7.88 7.08
N ASP A 248 -4.79 -6.81 7.77
CA ASP A 248 -6.06 -6.70 8.47
C ASP A 248 -6.94 -5.69 7.73
N VAL A 249 -8.07 -6.18 7.21
CA VAL A 249 -9.11 -5.41 6.51
C VAL A 249 -10.50 -5.77 7.07
N GLN A 250 -10.58 -6.14 8.35
CA GLN A 250 -11.86 -6.41 9.02
C GLN A 250 -12.81 -5.20 8.91
N TRP A 251 -14.10 -5.41 8.70
CA TRP A 251 -15.14 -4.37 8.66
C TRP A 251 -14.88 -3.24 7.63
N VAL A 252 -14.12 -3.50 6.57
CA VAL A 252 -13.84 -2.50 5.52
C VAL A 252 -15.07 -2.26 4.65
N GLU A 253 -15.51 -1.00 4.62
CA GLU A 253 -16.72 -0.60 3.90
C GLU A 253 -16.55 -0.78 2.38
N GLY A 254 -17.45 -1.55 1.76
CA GLY A 254 -17.48 -1.78 0.31
C GLY A 254 -16.50 -2.84 -0.22
N LEU A 255 -15.79 -3.57 0.64
CA LEU A 255 -14.94 -4.69 0.23
C LEU A 255 -15.76 -5.99 0.10
N LYS A 256 -16.18 -6.32 -1.13
CA LYS A 256 -16.91 -7.55 -1.50
C LYS A 256 -16.12 -8.35 -2.54
N ASP A 257 -16.70 -9.43 -3.08
CA ASP A 257 -16.00 -10.37 -3.99
C ASP A 257 -15.35 -9.72 -5.23
N ALA A 258 -15.95 -8.68 -5.80
CA ALA A 258 -15.36 -7.94 -6.92
C ALA A 258 -14.09 -7.19 -6.50
N GLN A 259 -14.12 -6.56 -5.33
CA GLN A 259 -13.01 -5.81 -4.75
C GLN A 259 -11.90 -6.75 -4.23
N MET A 260 -12.27 -7.93 -3.72
CA MET A 260 -11.32 -9.00 -3.42
C MET A 260 -10.64 -9.52 -4.70
N ARG A 261 -11.36 -9.62 -5.83
CA ARG A 261 -10.76 -9.94 -7.12
C ARG A 261 -9.75 -8.87 -7.55
N ASP A 262 -10.11 -7.59 -7.47
CA ASP A 262 -9.20 -6.47 -7.77
C ASP A 262 -7.95 -6.48 -6.86
N LEU A 263 -8.12 -6.76 -5.56
CA LEU A 263 -7.04 -6.82 -4.58
C LEU A 263 -6.09 -8.01 -4.78
N LEU A 264 -6.62 -9.15 -5.24
CA LEU A 264 -5.85 -10.39 -5.43
C LEU A 264 -5.32 -10.56 -6.87
N SER A 265 -5.81 -9.77 -7.83
CA SER A 265 -5.31 -9.74 -9.20
C SER A 265 -3.84 -9.30 -9.30
N PRO A 266 -3.15 -9.60 -10.43
CA PRO A 266 -1.88 -8.97 -10.76
C PRO A 266 -2.01 -7.43 -10.83
N PRO A 267 -0.96 -6.66 -10.48
CA PRO A 267 -1.04 -5.20 -10.48
C PRO A 267 -1.39 -4.62 -11.84
N THR A 268 -2.32 -3.66 -11.87
CA THR A 268 -2.77 -2.99 -13.10
C THR A 268 -1.78 -1.96 -13.67
N ASP A 269 -0.69 -1.69 -12.97
CA ASP A 269 0.34 -0.69 -13.32
C ASP A 269 1.58 -1.37 -13.94
N ASN A 270 1.57 -1.42 -15.29
CA ASN A 270 2.59 -2.01 -16.15
C ASN A 270 3.83 -1.11 -16.28
N ARG A 271 4.68 -1.09 -15.25
CA ARG A 271 6.01 -0.47 -15.34
C ARG A 271 6.93 -1.29 -16.27
N PRO A 272 7.66 -0.65 -17.21
CA PRO A 272 8.67 -1.34 -18.02
C PRO A 272 9.67 -2.13 -17.15
N GLY A 273 9.98 -3.36 -17.57
CA GLY A 273 10.89 -4.26 -16.84
C GLY A 273 10.26 -5.04 -15.67
N GLN A 274 8.99 -4.84 -15.35
CA GLN A 274 8.33 -5.55 -14.23
C GLN A 274 7.79 -6.93 -14.64
N LEU A 275 8.64 -7.96 -14.59
CA LEU A 275 8.33 -9.33 -15.04
C LEU A 275 7.33 -10.11 -14.16
N ASP A 276 7.20 -9.79 -12.86
CA ASP A 276 6.45 -10.63 -11.91
C ASP A 276 4.96 -10.23 -11.82
N ASN A 277 4.17 -10.70 -12.81
CA ASN A 277 2.71 -10.55 -12.94
C ASN A 277 1.91 -11.39 -11.91
N ARG A 278 2.33 -11.36 -10.64
CA ARG A 278 1.69 -12.08 -9.53
C ARG A 278 1.07 -11.12 -8.52
N CYS A 279 0.06 -11.61 -7.80
CA CYS A 279 -0.53 -10.94 -6.63
C CYS A 279 0.57 -10.45 -5.66
N LYS A 280 0.50 -9.19 -5.19
CA LYS A 280 1.48 -8.68 -4.20
C LYS A 280 1.26 -9.22 -2.79
N LEU A 281 0.07 -9.75 -2.50
CA LEU A 281 -0.27 -10.38 -1.22
C LEU A 281 0.15 -11.86 -1.12
N ARG A 282 0.86 -12.40 -2.13
CA ARG A 282 1.40 -13.78 -2.15
C ARG A 282 2.27 -14.18 -0.94
N ASN A 283 2.73 -13.20 -0.15
CA ASN A 283 3.57 -13.39 1.03
C ASN A 283 2.79 -13.22 2.36
N VAL A 284 1.48 -12.98 2.31
CA VAL A 284 0.63 -12.88 3.51
C VAL A 284 0.49 -14.24 4.17
N GLN A 285 0.64 -14.23 5.49
CA GLN A 285 0.59 -15.37 6.41
C GLN A 285 -0.58 -15.23 7.40
N ASP A 286 -0.93 -13.99 7.80
CA ASP A 286 -2.12 -13.68 8.61
C ASP A 286 -3.03 -12.71 7.84
N LEU A 287 -4.23 -13.17 7.46
CA LEU A 287 -5.22 -12.40 6.72
C LEU A 287 -6.53 -12.30 7.52
N ARG A 288 -6.98 -11.06 7.77
CA ARG A 288 -8.18 -10.80 8.58
C ARG A 288 -9.23 -10.07 7.77
N LEU A 289 -10.33 -10.77 7.54
CA LEU A 289 -11.44 -10.42 6.65
C LEU A 289 -12.78 -10.36 7.41
N ALA A 290 -12.76 -10.33 8.75
CA ALA A 290 -13.96 -10.40 9.56
C ALA A 290 -14.98 -9.29 9.23
N GLY A 291 -16.27 -9.64 9.24
CA GLY A 291 -17.36 -8.70 9.00
C GLY A 291 -17.48 -8.18 7.56
N LEU A 292 -16.97 -8.93 6.58
CA LEU A 292 -17.06 -8.60 5.15
C LEU A 292 -18.15 -9.40 4.42
N ASP A 293 -18.76 -8.78 3.42
CA ASP A 293 -19.75 -9.39 2.51
C ASP A 293 -19.03 -10.16 1.38
N ILE A 294 -18.33 -11.24 1.74
CA ILE A 294 -17.57 -12.09 0.82
C ILE A 294 -18.11 -13.53 0.77
N THR A 295 -18.01 -14.17 -0.40
CA THR A 295 -18.51 -15.53 -0.66
C THR A 295 -17.36 -16.53 -0.87
N ASP A 296 -17.73 -17.78 -1.19
CA ASP A 296 -16.80 -18.81 -1.66
C ASP A 296 -15.99 -18.38 -2.91
N THR A 297 -16.49 -17.41 -3.68
CA THR A 297 -15.78 -16.77 -4.80
C THR A 297 -14.48 -16.10 -4.35
N SER A 298 -14.50 -15.32 -3.25
CA SER A 298 -13.27 -14.73 -2.69
C SER A 298 -12.32 -15.80 -2.16
N LEU A 299 -12.85 -16.83 -1.51
CA LEU A 299 -12.03 -17.85 -0.85
C LEU A 299 -11.36 -18.80 -1.85
N ARG A 300 -11.98 -19.03 -3.01
CA ARG A 300 -11.33 -19.64 -4.18
C ARG A 300 -10.11 -18.86 -4.68
N LEU A 301 -10.20 -17.52 -4.71
CA LEU A 301 -9.07 -16.68 -5.12
C LEU A 301 -7.96 -16.68 -4.06
N ILE A 302 -8.31 -16.69 -2.77
CA ILE A 302 -7.35 -16.76 -1.66
C ILE A 302 -6.54 -18.06 -1.72
N SER A 303 -7.19 -19.22 -1.89
CA SER A 303 -6.49 -20.53 -1.97
C SER A 303 -5.57 -20.69 -3.19
N GLN A 304 -5.74 -19.84 -4.21
CA GLN A 304 -4.91 -19.77 -5.41
C GLN A 304 -3.78 -18.74 -5.33
N GLN A 305 -4.01 -17.58 -4.67
CA GLN A 305 -3.08 -16.44 -4.71
C GLN A 305 -2.23 -16.26 -3.44
N MET A 306 -2.56 -16.92 -2.32
CA MET A 306 -1.82 -16.81 -1.05
C MET A 306 -1.19 -18.14 -0.61
N PRO A 307 -0.08 -18.60 -1.24
CA PRO A 307 0.54 -19.89 -0.97
C PRO A 307 1.24 -20.03 0.39
N LEU A 308 1.27 -18.96 1.20
CA LEU A 308 1.92 -18.92 2.51
C LEU A 308 0.93 -18.60 3.66
N LEU A 309 -0.38 -18.64 3.39
CA LEU A 309 -1.42 -18.29 4.35
C LEU A 309 -1.53 -19.34 5.46
N SER A 310 -1.27 -18.94 6.71
CA SER A 310 -1.34 -19.81 7.88
C SER A 310 -2.47 -19.44 8.85
N SER A 311 -2.79 -18.15 8.99
CA SER A 311 -3.89 -17.64 9.79
C SER A 311 -4.93 -16.93 8.92
N LEU A 312 -6.19 -17.34 9.01
CA LEU A 312 -7.31 -16.76 8.27
C LEU A 312 -8.50 -16.48 9.18
N ASP A 313 -8.84 -15.20 9.35
CA ASP A 313 -10.00 -14.76 10.11
C ASP A 313 -11.14 -14.29 9.19
N LEU A 314 -12.25 -15.01 9.27
CA LEU A 314 -13.49 -14.81 8.50
C LEU A 314 -14.70 -14.61 9.43
N SER A 315 -14.47 -14.29 10.71
CA SER A 315 -15.56 -14.16 11.67
C SER A 315 -16.61 -13.13 11.23
N TYR A 316 -17.88 -13.36 11.57
CA TYR A 316 -19.03 -12.57 11.11
C TYR A 316 -19.29 -12.54 9.57
N CYS A 317 -18.50 -13.22 8.72
CA CYS A 317 -18.75 -13.26 7.26
C CYS A 317 -19.94 -14.18 6.93
N ASN A 318 -21.16 -13.66 7.07
CA ASN A 318 -22.42 -14.41 7.02
C ASN A 318 -22.76 -15.09 5.69
N HIS A 319 -21.98 -14.87 4.62
CA HIS A 319 -22.10 -15.57 3.35
C HIS A 319 -21.14 -16.77 3.21
N VAL A 320 -20.14 -16.89 4.08
CA VAL A 320 -19.21 -18.03 4.16
C VAL A 320 -19.96 -19.27 4.68
N ASN A 321 -19.74 -20.40 4.02
CA ASN A 321 -20.47 -21.65 4.20
C ASN A 321 -19.55 -22.88 4.11
N ASP A 322 -20.09 -24.09 4.27
CA ASP A 322 -19.28 -25.31 4.24
C ASP A 322 -18.54 -25.52 2.91
N GLN A 323 -19.14 -25.12 1.78
CA GLN A 323 -18.48 -25.14 0.47
C GLN A 323 -17.27 -24.20 0.40
N SER A 324 -17.29 -23.10 1.15
CA SER A 324 -16.14 -22.21 1.29
C SER A 324 -14.97 -22.92 1.98
N VAL A 325 -15.26 -23.72 3.02
CA VAL A 325 -14.27 -24.56 3.71
C VAL A 325 -13.79 -25.72 2.82
N ASN A 326 -14.68 -26.32 2.03
CA ASN A 326 -14.34 -27.33 1.03
C ASN A 326 -13.29 -26.81 0.03
N LEU A 327 -13.42 -25.56 -0.43
CA LEU A 327 -12.47 -24.91 -1.34
C LEU A 327 -11.12 -24.58 -0.69
N LEU A 328 -11.09 -24.13 0.57
CA LEU A 328 -9.84 -23.88 1.31
C LEU A 328 -9.03 -25.15 1.58
N THR A 329 -9.70 -26.30 1.66
CA THR A 329 -9.13 -27.61 2.05
C THR A 329 -9.07 -28.62 0.88
N ALA A 330 -9.36 -28.18 -0.33
CA ALA A 330 -9.41 -29.04 -1.52
C ALA A 330 -8.03 -29.60 -1.87
N ALA A 331 -8.01 -30.80 -2.48
CA ALA A 331 -6.78 -31.39 -2.98
C ALA A 331 -6.10 -30.46 -4.01
N GLY A 332 -4.78 -30.30 -3.90
CA GLY A 332 -4.01 -29.39 -4.75
C GLY A 332 -4.09 -27.90 -4.38
N THR A 333 -4.82 -27.52 -3.33
CA THR A 333 -4.77 -26.14 -2.80
C THR A 333 -3.66 -26.00 -1.77
N THR A 334 -2.94 -24.88 -1.81
CA THR A 334 -1.84 -24.59 -0.87
C THR A 334 -2.32 -24.41 0.56
N THR A 335 -3.49 -23.76 0.72
CA THR A 335 -4.16 -23.54 2.02
C THR A 335 -4.51 -24.81 2.76
N ARG A 336 -4.66 -25.96 2.07
CA ARG A 336 -4.87 -27.25 2.74
C ARG A 336 -3.73 -27.58 3.71
N ASP A 337 -2.50 -27.32 3.30
CA ASP A 337 -1.30 -27.78 4.01
C ASP A 337 -0.55 -26.62 4.71
N SER A 338 -0.85 -25.36 4.36
CA SER A 338 -0.26 -24.18 5.04
C SER A 338 -1.09 -23.63 6.22
N LEU A 339 -2.41 -23.88 6.26
CA LEU A 339 -3.31 -23.28 7.24
C LEU A 339 -3.17 -23.91 8.63
N THR A 340 -2.79 -23.11 9.62
CA THR A 340 -2.64 -23.47 11.03
C THR A 340 -3.81 -22.98 11.88
N ASP A 341 -4.38 -21.83 11.54
CA ASP A 341 -5.39 -21.14 12.34
C ASP A 341 -6.53 -20.63 11.45
N ILE A 342 -7.77 -21.00 11.78
CA ILE A 342 -8.95 -20.43 11.14
C ILE A 342 -9.98 -19.97 12.16
N ASN A 343 -10.50 -18.76 11.95
CA ASN A 343 -11.63 -18.22 12.71
C ASN A 343 -12.86 -18.10 11.80
N LEU A 344 -13.89 -18.88 12.11
CA LEU A 344 -15.20 -18.86 11.47
C LEU A 344 -16.31 -18.43 12.45
N SER A 345 -15.94 -17.87 13.61
CA SER A 345 -16.93 -17.54 14.65
C SER A 345 -18.03 -16.59 14.14
N VAL A 346 -19.25 -16.81 14.63
CA VAL A 346 -20.47 -16.09 14.21
C VAL A 346 -20.86 -16.30 12.72
N CYS A 347 -20.19 -17.15 11.93
CA CYS A 347 -20.61 -17.46 10.55
C CYS A 347 -21.90 -18.31 10.53
N ASN A 348 -23.05 -17.66 10.34
CA ASN A 348 -24.37 -18.30 10.47
C ASN A 348 -24.71 -19.34 9.38
N ARG A 349 -23.88 -19.54 8.35
CA ARG A 349 -24.06 -20.55 7.28
C ARG A 349 -23.01 -21.68 7.27
N VAL A 350 -22.14 -21.74 8.28
CA VAL A 350 -21.24 -22.87 8.52
C VAL A 350 -21.94 -23.88 9.42
N THR A 351 -21.89 -25.16 9.06
CA THR A 351 -22.55 -26.27 9.76
C THR A 351 -21.55 -27.33 10.22
N ASP A 352 -22.04 -28.35 10.93
CA ASP A 352 -21.31 -29.59 11.26
C ASP A 352 -20.55 -30.20 10.07
N HIS A 353 -21.03 -30.00 8.84
CA HIS A 353 -20.40 -30.57 7.64
C HIS A 353 -18.99 -30.01 7.38
N SER A 354 -18.72 -28.75 7.75
CA SER A 354 -17.39 -28.12 7.63
C SER A 354 -16.27 -28.89 8.34
N LEU A 355 -16.57 -29.55 9.45
CA LEU A 355 -15.59 -30.34 10.22
C LEU A 355 -15.03 -31.52 9.41
N ASN A 356 -15.79 -32.07 8.45
CA ASN A 356 -15.28 -33.10 7.55
C ASN A 356 -14.23 -32.59 6.57
N PHE A 357 -14.24 -31.28 6.28
CA PHE A 357 -13.27 -30.64 5.40
C PHE A 357 -11.98 -30.30 6.15
N PHE A 358 -12.06 -29.87 7.42
CA PHE A 358 -10.88 -29.65 8.25
C PHE A 358 -10.08 -30.92 8.54
N LYS A 359 -10.70 -32.11 8.51
CA LYS A 359 -10.00 -33.41 8.60
C LYS A 359 -8.91 -33.61 7.52
N ARG A 360 -8.89 -32.78 6.48
CA ARG A 360 -7.93 -32.84 5.37
C ARG A 360 -6.62 -32.08 5.64
N CYS A 361 -6.61 -31.15 6.60
CA CYS A 361 -5.48 -30.26 6.85
C CYS A 361 -4.48 -30.88 7.84
N GLY A 362 -3.26 -31.20 7.38
CA GLY A 362 -2.22 -31.77 8.25
C GLY A 362 -1.63 -30.77 9.26
N SER A 363 -1.65 -29.49 8.91
CA SER A 363 -1.03 -28.40 9.71
C SER A 363 -2.00 -27.66 10.63
N ILE A 364 -3.30 -27.99 10.61
CA ILE A 364 -4.30 -27.23 11.36
C ILE A 364 -4.09 -27.43 12.87
N CYS A 365 -4.01 -26.31 13.59
CA CYS A 365 -3.75 -26.23 15.02
C CYS A 365 -4.92 -25.59 15.78
N GLN A 366 -5.73 -24.74 15.12
CA GLN A 366 -6.84 -24.04 15.77
C GLN A 366 -8.00 -23.80 14.80
N ILE A 367 -9.22 -24.12 15.24
CA ILE A 367 -10.47 -23.92 14.49
C ILE A 367 -11.49 -23.28 15.46
N ASP A 368 -11.78 -22.00 15.27
CA ASP A 368 -12.78 -21.29 16.07
C ASP A 368 -14.15 -21.29 15.36
N LEU A 369 -15.10 -22.04 15.92
CA LEU A 369 -16.49 -22.12 15.47
C LEU A 369 -17.46 -21.55 16.53
N ARG A 370 -16.97 -20.77 17.50
CA ARG A 370 -17.80 -20.19 18.57
C ARG A 370 -18.93 -19.34 18.00
N PHE A 371 -20.10 -19.42 18.63
CA PHE A 371 -21.34 -18.75 18.20
C PHE A 371 -21.89 -19.14 16.81
N CYS A 372 -21.28 -20.07 16.06
CA CYS A 372 -21.89 -20.65 14.87
C CYS A 372 -23.15 -21.43 15.28
N LYS A 373 -24.32 -20.97 14.82
CA LYS A 373 -25.63 -21.50 15.25
C LYS A 373 -25.93 -22.90 14.70
N GLN A 374 -25.40 -23.21 13.51
CA GLN A 374 -25.61 -24.51 12.84
C GLN A 374 -24.47 -25.51 13.08
N VAL A 375 -23.53 -25.19 13.97
CA VAL A 375 -22.49 -26.12 14.46
C VAL A 375 -22.86 -26.60 15.84
N THR A 376 -22.84 -27.92 16.06
CA THR A 376 -23.17 -28.58 17.33
C THR A 376 -21.91 -28.92 18.11
N LYS A 377 -21.96 -28.82 19.45
CA LYS A 377 -20.84 -29.23 20.32
C LYS A 377 -20.53 -30.73 20.13
N THR A 378 -21.56 -31.54 19.91
CA THR A 378 -21.47 -32.97 19.58
C THR A 378 -20.81 -33.27 18.22
N ALA A 379 -20.70 -32.31 17.29
CA ALA A 379 -19.87 -32.45 16.11
C ALA A 379 -18.40 -32.10 16.38
N CYS A 380 -18.14 -31.07 17.19
CA CYS A 380 -16.78 -30.76 17.66
C CYS A 380 -16.19 -31.95 18.45
N GLU A 381 -17.00 -32.60 19.29
CA GLU A 381 -16.61 -33.79 20.06
C GLU A 381 -16.36 -35.01 19.16
N ARG A 382 -17.21 -35.26 18.15
CA ARG A 382 -16.95 -36.29 17.12
C ARG A 382 -15.68 -36.00 16.32
N PHE A 383 -15.45 -34.75 15.92
CA PHE A 383 -14.22 -34.35 15.23
C PHE A 383 -12.98 -34.65 16.08
N ILE A 384 -12.99 -34.35 17.38
CA ILE A 384 -11.89 -34.69 18.30
C ILE A 384 -11.68 -36.21 18.35
N ALA A 385 -12.74 -37.00 18.51
CA ALA A 385 -12.65 -38.45 18.57
C ALA A 385 -12.06 -39.04 17.29
N GLU A 386 -12.53 -38.62 16.12
CA GLU A 386 -12.02 -39.07 14.82
C GLU A 386 -10.57 -38.62 14.55
N MET A 387 -10.18 -37.41 14.97
CA MET A 387 -8.81 -36.91 14.77
C MET A 387 -7.80 -37.51 15.76
N SER A 388 -8.23 -37.99 16.93
CA SER A 388 -7.36 -38.41 18.04
C SER A 388 -6.24 -39.40 17.67
N VAL A 389 -6.47 -40.24 16.64
CA VAL A 389 -5.50 -41.22 16.11
C VAL A 389 -4.30 -40.54 15.40
N SER A 390 -4.53 -39.37 14.78
CA SER A 390 -3.55 -38.67 13.93
C SER A 390 -3.01 -37.40 14.59
N VAL A 391 -3.89 -36.61 15.19
CA VAL A 391 -3.58 -35.32 15.84
C VAL A 391 -4.53 -35.15 17.03
N PRO A 392 -4.04 -35.11 18.27
CA PRO A 392 -4.91 -34.89 19.42
C PRO A 392 -5.46 -33.45 19.41
N PHE A 393 -6.78 -33.31 19.48
CA PHE A 393 -7.46 -32.03 19.68
C PHE A 393 -8.16 -31.98 21.03
N ARG A 394 -8.34 -30.77 21.56
CA ARG A 394 -9.16 -30.47 22.74
C ARG A 394 -10.18 -29.39 22.41
N LEU A 395 -11.30 -29.43 23.12
CA LEU A 395 -12.29 -28.37 23.12
C LEU A 395 -11.95 -27.41 24.27
N GLN A 396 -11.62 -26.15 23.96
CA GLN A 396 -11.17 -25.20 24.99
C GLN A 396 -12.34 -24.35 25.54
N GLU A 397 -13.13 -23.73 24.65
CA GLU A 397 -14.26 -22.86 25.00
C GLU A 397 -15.39 -23.01 23.97
N ASP A 398 -16.59 -23.43 24.39
CA ASP A 398 -17.76 -23.69 23.53
C ASP A 398 -17.46 -24.57 22.29
N LYS A 399 -17.03 -23.96 21.19
CA LYS A 399 -16.71 -24.58 19.89
C LYS A 399 -15.33 -24.17 19.36
N LEU A 400 -14.45 -23.70 20.24
CA LEU A 400 -13.03 -23.49 19.96
C LEU A 400 -12.28 -24.82 20.07
N LEU A 401 -11.92 -25.38 18.92
CA LEU A 401 -11.07 -26.55 18.79
C LEU A 401 -9.60 -26.11 18.71
N GLN A 402 -8.75 -26.71 19.53
CA GLN A 402 -7.31 -26.45 19.53
C GLN A 402 -6.55 -27.77 19.62
N LYS A 403 -5.46 -27.90 18.87
CA LYS A 403 -4.53 -29.03 18.94
C LYS A 403 -3.91 -29.10 20.33
N ALA A 404 -3.89 -30.28 20.94
CA ALA A 404 -3.16 -30.52 22.18
C ALA A 404 -1.65 -30.43 21.90
N SER A 405 -0.92 -29.83 22.84
CA SER A 405 0.54 -29.61 22.77
C SER A 405 1.31 -30.86 23.17
#